data_AF-A0A0G0AT10-F1
#
_entry.id   AF-A0A0G0AT10-F1
#
_cell.length_a   1.000
_cell.length_b   1.000
_cell.length_c   1.000
_cell.angle_alpha   90.00
_cell.angle_beta   90.00
_cell.angle_gamma   90.00
#
_symmetry.space_group_name_H-M   'P 1'
#
loop_
_entity.id
_entity.type
_entity.pdbx_description
1 polymer ?
#
loop_
_entity_poly.entity_id
_entity_poly.type
_entity_poly.pdbx_seq_one_letter_code
_entity_poly.pdbx_strand_id
1 'polypeptide(L)'
;MNAADTYNSSNPLIKDSVLGSKFFNPDYLFDQENAFLRFLLTEKNLEYLYIILSLLAIFFLAVIIYVTIRMFEIRKKEHEYLHHEIAEYAHNQALREKESQSNEVFKNPRWKKVLDYLVSINENDWKLAIIEADLMLFDLLVKLEFNGESLGDKLKEANLNSFPSLNIAWEVHNIRNKIAHEGSSFEISSHEAKRVIALYEQIFREFGYI
;
A
#
# COMPACT_ATOMS: atom_id res chain seq x y z
N MET A 1 39.77 -72.67 5.07
CA MET A 1 38.96 -73.03 3.89
C MET A 1 39.09 -71.89 2.90
N ASN A 2 39.60 -72.18 1.71
CA ASN A 2 39.97 -71.21 0.68
C ASN A 2 38.77 -70.34 0.28
N ALA A 3 38.95 -69.01 0.32
CA ALA A 3 38.05 -68.08 -0.33
C ALA A 3 38.12 -68.35 -1.84
N ALA A 4 37.00 -68.81 -2.41
CA ALA A 4 36.88 -69.05 -3.83
C ALA A 4 37.01 -67.71 -4.57
N ASP A 5 37.83 -67.69 -5.62
CA ASP A 5 37.92 -66.58 -6.56
C ASP A 5 36.55 -66.33 -7.21
N THR A 6 35.74 -65.42 -6.64
CA THR A 6 34.47 -64.94 -7.21
C THR A 6 34.68 -63.97 -8.38
N TYR A 7 35.92 -63.80 -8.84
CA TYR A 7 36.33 -62.87 -9.89
C TYR A 7 35.89 -63.24 -11.32
N ASN A 8 35.23 -64.38 -11.53
CA ASN A 8 34.99 -64.89 -12.88
C ASN A 8 33.50 -65.04 -13.18
N SER A 9 32.84 -63.93 -13.57
CA SER A 9 31.57 -64.04 -14.30
C SER A 9 31.87 -64.69 -15.65
N SER A 10 31.26 -65.84 -15.93
CA SER A 10 31.48 -66.64 -17.14
C SER A 10 30.87 -66.02 -18.41
N ASN A 11 30.28 -64.81 -18.32
CA ASN A 11 29.67 -64.11 -19.43
C ASN A 11 30.64 -63.07 -20.06
N PRO A 12 31.12 -63.30 -21.31
CA PRO A 12 32.14 -62.46 -21.94
C PRO A 12 31.69 -61.00 -22.16
N LEU A 13 30.38 -60.74 -22.31
CA LEU A 13 29.84 -59.38 -22.49
C LEU A 13 29.95 -58.49 -21.24
N ILE A 14 29.98 -59.09 -20.05
CA ILE A 14 30.07 -58.37 -18.77
C ILE A 14 31.55 -58.19 -18.38
N LYS A 15 32.38 -59.19 -18.66
CA LYS A 15 33.80 -59.21 -18.31
C LYS A 15 34.61 -58.09 -18.97
N ASP A 16 34.31 -57.78 -20.24
CA ASP A 16 35.03 -56.75 -21.01
C ASP A 16 34.36 -55.36 -20.91
N SER A 17 33.34 -55.21 -20.05
CA SER A 17 32.56 -53.98 -19.85
C SER A 17 32.92 -53.27 -18.53
N VAL A 18 32.57 -51.99 -18.40
CA VAL A 18 32.74 -51.17 -17.18
C VAL A 18 32.11 -51.85 -15.95
N LEU A 19 31.01 -52.57 -16.16
CA LEU A 19 30.29 -53.35 -15.15
C LEU A 19 31.06 -54.58 -14.63
N GLY A 20 32.03 -55.08 -15.39
CA GLY A 20 32.94 -56.15 -14.96
C GLY A 20 34.17 -55.63 -14.21
N SER A 21 34.31 -54.31 -14.04
CA SER A 21 35.46 -53.74 -13.33
C SER A 21 35.37 -53.97 -11.83
N LYS A 22 36.54 -54.10 -11.19
CA LYS A 22 36.66 -54.31 -9.73
C LYS A 22 35.94 -53.24 -8.89
N PHE A 23 35.79 -52.02 -9.40
CA PHE A 23 35.17 -50.90 -8.69
C PHE A 23 33.64 -50.97 -8.60
N PHE A 24 32.98 -51.85 -9.36
CA PHE A 24 31.53 -52.09 -9.26
C PHE A 24 31.20 -53.42 -8.56
N ASN A 25 32.20 -54.13 -8.05
CA ASN A 25 32.01 -55.36 -7.29
C ASN A 25 31.71 -55.01 -5.81
N PRO A 26 30.53 -55.40 -5.28
CA PRO A 26 30.16 -55.13 -3.89
C PRO A 26 31.14 -55.70 -2.87
N ASP A 27 31.67 -56.90 -3.09
CA ASP A 27 32.61 -57.55 -2.16
C ASP A 27 33.95 -56.81 -2.13
N TYR A 28 34.46 -56.41 -3.31
CA TYR A 28 35.69 -55.62 -3.43
C TYR A 28 35.55 -54.24 -2.77
N LEU A 29 34.42 -53.55 -2.99
CA LEU A 29 34.15 -52.25 -2.36
C LEU A 29 34.04 -52.40 -0.85
N PHE A 30 33.30 -53.39 -0.37
CA PHE A 30 33.13 -53.65 1.07
C PHE A 30 34.45 -54.00 1.74
N ASP A 31 35.28 -54.83 1.11
CA ASP A 31 36.62 -55.16 1.62
C ASP A 31 37.54 -53.94 1.63
N GLN A 32 37.49 -53.10 0.59
CA GLN A 32 38.25 -51.86 0.53
C GLN A 32 37.79 -50.86 1.60
N GLU A 33 36.48 -50.70 1.81
CA GLU A 33 35.91 -49.86 2.86
C GLU A 33 36.27 -50.38 4.25
N ASN A 34 36.13 -51.68 4.50
CA ASN A 34 36.48 -52.32 5.77
C ASN A 34 38.00 -52.21 6.06
N ALA A 35 38.84 -52.39 5.05
CA ALA A 35 40.29 -52.17 5.18
C ALA A 35 40.61 -50.71 5.50
N PHE A 36 39.94 -49.76 4.83
CA PHE A 36 40.07 -48.34 5.12
C PHE A 36 39.60 -48.00 6.54
N LEU A 37 38.46 -48.53 6.98
CA LEU A 37 37.94 -48.33 8.33
C LEU A 37 38.88 -48.90 9.40
N ARG A 38 39.44 -50.10 9.19
CA ARG A 38 40.43 -50.69 10.11
C ARG A 38 41.70 -49.85 10.20
N PHE A 39 42.16 -49.34 9.07
CA PHE A 39 43.27 -48.39 9.04
C PHE A 39 42.89 -47.11 9.80
N LEU A 40 41.75 -46.50 9.50
CA LEU A 40 41.29 -45.25 10.10
C LEU A 40 41.06 -45.36 11.62
N LEU A 41 40.46 -46.47 12.08
CA LEU A 41 40.14 -46.76 13.48
C LEU A 41 41.33 -47.29 14.28
N THR A 42 42.54 -47.28 13.71
CA THR A 42 43.75 -47.54 14.48
C THR A 42 43.99 -46.39 15.46
N GLU A 43 44.39 -46.69 16.70
CA GLU A 43 44.62 -45.69 17.77
C GLU A 43 45.41 -44.46 17.31
N LYS A 44 46.53 -44.67 16.59
CA LYS A 44 47.36 -43.58 16.06
C LYS A 44 46.63 -42.71 15.03
N ASN A 45 45.85 -43.30 14.14
CA ASN A 45 45.15 -42.57 13.09
C ASN A 45 43.95 -41.79 13.65
N LEU A 46 43.32 -42.31 14.70
CA LEU A 46 42.31 -41.58 15.46
C LEU A 46 42.88 -40.32 16.10
N GLU A 47 44.05 -40.39 16.73
CA GLU A 47 44.72 -39.21 17.31
C GLU A 47 44.98 -38.12 16.26
N TYR A 48 45.52 -38.47 15.10
CA TYR A 48 45.73 -37.50 14.00
C TYR A 48 44.42 -36.91 13.49
N LEU A 49 43.37 -37.73 13.34
CA LEU A 49 42.05 -37.27 12.92
C LEU A 49 41.46 -36.28 13.92
N TYR A 50 41.56 -36.55 15.23
CA TYR A 50 41.08 -35.63 16.28
C TYR A 50 41.82 -34.30 16.24
N ILE A 51 43.14 -34.29 16.04
CA ILE A 51 43.91 -33.05 15.91
C ILE A 51 43.42 -32.25 14.70
N ILE A 52 43.25 -32.89 13.53
CA ILE A 52 42.77 -32.23 12.31
C ILE A 52 41.35 -31.68 12.51
N LEU A 53 40.44 -32.46 13.09
CA LEU A 53 39.07 -32.04 13.36
C LEU A 53 39.00 -30.90 14.38
N SER A 54 39.83 -30.91 15.42
CA SER A 54 39.88 -29.82 16.40
C SER A 54 40.38 -28.51 15.79
N LEU A 55 41.40 -28.56 14.92
CA LEU A 55 41.87 -27.39 14.17
C LEU A 55 40.78 -26.85 13.24
N LEU A 56 40.07 -27.76 12.55
CA LEU A 56 38.97 -27.39 11.66
C LEU A 56 37.80 -26.77 12.43
N ALA A 57 37.48 -27.30 13.62
CA ALA A 57 36.45 -26.75 14.50
C ALA A 57 36.79 -25.33 14.97
N ILE A 58 38.05 -25.08 15.37
CA ILE A 58 38.52 -23.75 15.76
C ILE A 58 38.45 -22.77 14.56
N PHE A 59 38.84 -23.23 13.38
CA PHE A 59 38.74 -22.43 12.15
C PHE A 59 37.29 -22.04 11.84
N PHE A 60 36.36 -23.00 11.86
CA PHE A 60 34.94 -22.70 11.61
C PHE A 60 34.33 -21.82 12.70
N LEU A 61 34.71 -22.00 13.96
CA LEU A 61 34.29 -21.13 15.06
C LEU A 61 34.72 -19.67 14.80
N ALA A 62 35.98 -19.45 14.38
CA ALA A 62 36.48 -18.13 14.04
C ALA A 62 35.71 -17.51 12.86
N VAL A 63 35.39 -18.30 11.83
CA VAL A 63 34.58 -17.85 10.68
C VAL A 63 33.16 -17.46 11.13
N ILE A 64 32.52 -18.27 11.98
CA ILE A 64 31.18 -17.97 12.51
C ILE A 64 31.20 -16.66 13.32
N ILE A 65 32.21 -16.49 14.21
CA ILE A 65 32.38 -15.25 14.99
C ILE A 65 32.58 -14.05 14.06
N TYR A 66 33.44 -14.17 13.04
CA TYR A 66 33.66 -13.10 12.07
C TYR A 66 32.38 -12.73 11.31
N VAL A 67 31.67 -13.71 10.76
CA VAL A 67 30.43 -13.50 9.99
C VAL A 67 29.35 -12.88 10.87
N THR A 68 29.20 -13.35 12.11
CA THR A 68 28.21 -12.76 13.05
C THR A 68 28.53 -11.30 13.35
N ILE A 69 29.77 -10.96 13.71
CA ILE A 69 30.18 -9.56 13.92
C ILE A 69 29.91 -8.72 12.68
N ARG A 70 30.34 -9.20 11.50
CA ARG A 70 30.15 -8.49 10.24
C ARG A 70 28.67 -8.30 9.89
N MET A 71 27.83 -9.29 10.18
CA MET A 71 26.39 -9.22 9.98
C MET A 71 25.76 -8.16 10.89
N PHE A 72 26.16 -8.08 12.16
CA PHE A 72 25.69 -7.04 13.07
C PHE A 72 26.13 -5.63 12.64
N GLU A 73 27.37 -5.46 12.15
CA GLU A 73 27.85 -4.18 11.61
C GLU A 73 27.03 -3.70 10.42
N ILE A 74 26.71 -4.61 9.48
CA ILE A 74 25.92 -4.30 8.28
C ILE A 74 24.49 -3.92 8.70
N ARG A 75 23.86 -4.73 9.54
CA ARG A 75 22.49 -4.47 10.02
C ARG A 75 22.35 -3.14 10.76
N LYS A 76 23.37 -2.73 11.53
CA LYS A 76 23.36 -1.44 12.23
C LYS A 76 23.35 -0.26 11.25
N LYS A 77 24.15 -0.33 10.18
CA LYS A 77 24.20 0.72 9.14
C LYS A 77 22.91 0.78 8.33
N GLU A 78 22.32 -0.37 8.02
CA GLU A 78 21.04 -0.45 7.30
C GLU A 78 19.88 0.11 8.13
N HIS A 79 19.83 -0.17 9.44
CA HIS A 79 18.77 0.37 10.29
C HIS A 79 18.80 1.90 10.38
N GLU A 80 19.98 2.52 10.50
CA GLU A 80 20.10 3.98 10.56
C GLU A 80 19.68 4.64 9.23
N TYR A 81 20.05 4.05 8.10
CA TYR A 81 19.63 4.52 6.78
C TYR A 81 18.11 4.36 6.57
N LEU A 82 17.57 3.19 6.91
CA LEU A 82 16.14 2.89 6.73
C LEU A 82 15.25 3.75 7.62
N HIS A 83 15.66 4.03 8.86
CA HIS A 83 14.91 4.94 9.74
C HIS A 83 14.90 6.38 9.22
N HIS A 84 15.99 6.84 8.62
CA HIS A 84 16.03 8.17 8.01
C HIS A 84 15.10 8.26 6.79
N GLU A 85 15.12 7.26 5.91
CA GLU A 85 14.28 7.22 4.71
C GLU A 85 12.77 7.11 5.07
N ILE A 86 12.42 6.29 6.07
CA ILE A 86 11.03 6.19 6.57
C ILE A 86 10.59 7.51 7.20
N ALA A 87 11.45 8.17 7.98
CA ALA A 87 11.13 9.46 8.60
C ALA A 87 10.97 10.58 7.56
N GLU A 88 11.83 10.61 6.55
CA GLU A 88 11.75 11.56 5.44
C GLU A 88 10.49 11.33 4.61
N TYR A 89 10.17 10.07 4.28
CA TYR A 89 8.94 9.71 3.58
C TYR A 89 7.68 10.10 4.38
N ALA A 90 7.65 9.82 5.68
CA ALA A 90 6.55 10.21 6.56
C ALA A 90 6.40 11.74 6.66
N HIS A 91 7.52 12.48 6.73
CA HIS A 91 7.52 13.93 6.73
C HIS A 91 6.95 14.49 5.42
N ASN A 92 7.39 13.97 4.28
CA ASN A 92 6.93 14.39 2.96
C ASN A 92 5.45 14.05 2.71
N GLN A 93 4.96 12.91 3.22
CA GLN A 93 3.52 12.62 3.20
C GLN A 93 2.73 13.62 4.05
N ALA A 94 3.17 13.92 5.26
CA ALA A 94 2.49 14.89 6.12
C ALA A 94 2.47 16.30 5.52
N LEU A 95 3.52 16.69 4.79
CA LEU A 95 3.54 17.94 4.01
C LEU A 95 2.54 17.89 2.86
N ARG A 96 2.47 16.81 2.08
CA ARG A 96 1.48 16.64 1.00
C ARG A 96 0.04 16.61 1.49
N GLU A 97 -0.22 16.00 2.64
CA GLU A 97 -1.54 16.02 3.28
C GLU A 97 -1.88 17.43 3.77
N LYS A 98 -0.92 18.15 4.37
CA LYS A 98 -1.10 19.56 4.71
C LYS A 98 -1.29 20.44 3.50
N GLU A 99 -0.58 20.21 2.40
CA GLU A 99 -0.76 20.93 1.14
C GLU A 99 -2.10 20.59 0.47
N SER A 100 -2.55 19.33 0.55
CA SER A 100 -3.87 18.92 0.04
C SER A 100 -4.99 19.51 0.89
N GLN A 101 -4.84 19.54 2.22
CA GLN A 101 -5.76 20.22 3.13
C GLN A 101 -5.66 21.75 3.04
N SER A 102 -4.49 22.29 2.68
CA SER A 102 -4.25 23.71 2.39
C SER A 102 -4.82 24.13 1.03
N ASN A 103 -4.86 23.23 0.06
CA ASN A 103 -5.53 23.41 -1.22
C ASN A 103 -7.04 23.13 -1.12
N GLU A 104 -7.47 22.40 -0.08
CA GLU A 104 -8.85 22.39 0.45
C GLU A 104 -9.07 23.43 1.55
N VAL A 105 -8.30 24.53 1.54
CA VAL A 105 -8.82 25.76 2.13
C VAL A 105 -9.97 26.15 1.24
N PHE A 106 -11.19 25.77 1.63
CA PHE A 106 -12.40 26.29 1.03
C PHE A 106 -12.20 27.79 0.88
N LYS A 107 -12.05 28.28 -0.36
CA LYS A 107 -11.84 29.71 -0.62
C LYS A 107 -12.93 30.55 0.05
N ASN A 108 -14.08 29.91 0.31
CA ASN A 108 -15.18 30.43 1.07
C ASN A 108 -15.41 29.64 2.39
N PRO A 109 -15.17 30.24 3.58
CA PRO A 109 -15.44 29.59 4.85
C PRO A 109 -16.93 29.21 5.05
N ARG A 110 -17.85 29.84 4.31
CA ARG A 110 -19.28 29.47 4.32
C ARG A 110 -19.52 28.09 3.72
N TRP A 111 -18.71 27.66 2.75
CA TRP A 111 -18.88 26.34 2.14
C TRP A 111 -18.58 25.21 3.13
N LYS A 112 -17.57 25.38 3.99
CA LYS A 112 -17.32 24.45 5.09
C LYS A 112 -18.56 24.25 5.96
N LYS A 113 -19.23 25.35 6.31
CA LYS A 113 -20.46 25.33 7.11
C LYS A 113 -21.60 24.58 6.42
N VAL A 114 -21.74 24.73 5.10
CA VAL A 114 -22.71 23.95 4.30
C VAL A 114 -22.43 22.44 4.45
N LEU A 115 -21.15 22.03 4.33
CA LEU A 115 -20.77 20.63 4.47
C LEU A 115 -20.96 20.11 5.90
N ASP A 116 -20.64 20.91 6.92
CA ASP A 116 -20.86 20.53 8.32
C ASP A 116 -22.34 20.25 8.59
N TYR A 117 -23.26 21.06 8.04
CA TYR A 117 -24.69 20.81 8.11
C TYR A 117 -25.13 19.56 7.34
N LEU A 118 -24.53 19.31 6.17
CA LEU A 118 -24.87 18.16 5.32
C LEU A 118 -24.52 16.81 5.95
N VAL A 119 -23.44 16.76 6.74
CA VAL A 119 -22.98 15.54 7.43
C VAL A 119 -23.84 15.18 8.65
N SER A 120 -24.68 16.12 9.11
CA SER A 120 -25.57 15.88 10.25
C SER A 120 -26.56 14.73 10.00
N ILE A 121 -27.07 14.16 11.09
CA ILE A 121 -28.16 13.16 11.10
C ILE A 121 -29.54 13.82 11.07
N ASN A 122 -29.62 15.12 11.38
CA ASN A 122 -30.87 15.85 11.51
C ASN A 122 -31.32 16.45 10.18
N GLU A 123 -32.59 16.22 9.82
CA GLU A 123 -33.19 16.74 8.59
C GLU A 123 -33.20 18.28 8.53
N ASN A 124 -33.37 18.94 9.67
CA ASN A 124 -33.36 20.41 9.72
C ASN A 124 -31.98 20.98 9.34
N ASP A 125 -30.89 20.28 9.65
CA ASP A 125 -29.55 20.70 9.27
C ASP A 125 -29.37 20.56 7.76
N TRP A 126 -29.93 19.53 7.12
CA TRP A 126 -29.91 19.41 5.67
C TRP A 126 -30.65 20.57 4.97
N LYS A 127 -31.79 21.01 5.53
CA LYS A 127 -32.49 22.21 5.04
C LYS A 127 -31.63 23.47 5.20
N LEU A 128 -30.95 23.60 6.34
CA LEU A 128 -30.00 24.71 6.58
C LEU A 128 -28.83 24.70 5.59
N ALA A 129 -28.28 23.52 5.26
CA ALA A 129 -27.23 23.39 4.25
C ALA A 129 -27.69 23.95 2.89
N ILE A 130 -28.90 23.61 2.45
CA ILE A 130 -29.46 24.07 1.17
C ILE A 130 -29.72 25.58 1.20
N ILE A 131 -30.24 26.12 2.31
CA ILE A 131 -30.48 27.57 2.46
C ILE A 131 -29.15 28.33 2.43
N GLU A 132 -28.13 27.86 3.16
CA GLU A 132 -26.82 28.50 3.20
C GLU A 132 -26.12 28.43 1.82
N ALA A 133 -26.24 27.33 1.09
CA ALA A 133 -25.75 27.20 -0.29
C ALA A 133 -26.47 28.14 -1.26
N ASP A 134 -27.79 28.32 -1.15
CA ASP A 134 -28.55 29.25 -1.99
C ASP A 134 -28.14 30.72 -1.74
N LEU A 135 -27.87 31.08 -0.49
CA LEU A 135 -27.31 32.40 -0.16
C LEU A 135 -25.92 32.61 -0.77
N MET A 136 -25.08 31.57 -0.78
CA MET A 136 -23.79 31.62 -1.46
C MET A 136 -23.94 31.81 -2.97
N LEU A 137 -24.95 31.21 -3.59
CA LEU A 137 -25.27 31.40 -5.00
C LEU A 137 -25.72 32.83 -5.28
N PHE A 138 -26.54 33.42 -4.40
CA PHE A 138 -26.90 34.84 -4.52
C PHE A 138 -25.66 35.74 -4.51
N ASP A 139 -24.75 35.55 -3.55
CA ASP A 139 -23.51 36.33 -3.47
C ASP A 139 -22.62 36.16 -4.71
N LEU A 140 -22.56 34.94 -5.26
CA LEU A 140 -21.84 34.69 -6.51
C LEU A 140 -22.45 35.50 -7.67
N LEU A 141 -23.78 35.48 -7.84
CA LEU A 141 -24.44 36.25 -8.90
C LEU A 141 -24.28 37.76 -8.71
N VAL A 142 -24.22 38.25 -7.47
CA VAL A 142 -23.88 39.65 -7.19
C VAL A 142 -22.46 39.98 -7.66
N LYS A 143 -21.48 39.11 -7.42
CA LYS A 143 -20.10 39.29 -7.90
C LYS A 143 -19.96 39.22 -9.41
N LEU A 144 -20.87 38.49 -10.07
CA LEU A 144 -20.98 38.43 -11.53
C LEU A 144 -21.79 39.60 -12.11
N GLU A 145 -22.15 40.60 -11.29
CA GLU A 145 -22.84 41.83 -11.68
C GLU A 145 -24.26 41.63 -12.26
N PHE A 146 -24.94 40.53 -11.90
CA PHE A 146 -26.36 40.35 -12.22
C PHE A 146 -27.26 41.22 -11.32
N ASN A 147 -28.17 41.95 -11.96
CA ASN A 147 -29.21 42.81 -11.41
C ASN A 147 -30.42 42.03 -10.91
N GLY A 148 -31.17 42.64 -9.97
CA GLY A 148 -32.35 42.05 -9.35
C GLY A 148 -32.23 41.95 -7.84
N GLU A 149 -33.37 42.07 -7.14
CA GLU A 149 -33.44 42.08 -5.68
C GLU A 149 -33.40 40.66 -5.08
N SER A 150 -33.99 39.68 -5.77
CA SER A 150 -34.00 38.28 -5.35
C SER A 150 -33.07 37.42 -6.21
N LEU A 151 -32.70 36.23 -5.70
CA LEU A 151 -31.95 35.25 -6.48
C LEU A 151 -32.70 34.86 -7.76
N GLY A 152 -34.02 34.68 -7.68
CA GLY A 152 -34.86 34.37 -8.84
C GLY A 152 -34.84 35.48 -9.89
N ASP A 153 -34.74 36.75 -9.51
CA ASP A 153 -34.66 37.85 -10.48
C ASP A 153 -33.29 37.91 -11.16
N LYS A 154 -32.21 37.68 -10.41
CA LYS A 154 -30.85 37.56 -10.98
C LYS A 154 -30.74 36.40 -11.97
N LEU A 155 -31.36 35.26 -11.65
CA LEU A 155 -31.41 34.10 -12.55
C LEU A 155 -32.26 34.34 -13.82
N LYS A 156 -33.23 35.25 -13.80
CA LYS A 156 -34.00 35.62 -15.01
C LYS A 156 -33.18 36.50 -15.97
N GLU A 157 -32.29 37.32 -15.44
CA GLU A 157 -31.41 38.16 -16.26
C GLU A 157 -30.27 37.35 -16.88
N ALA A 158 -29.77 36.34 -16.16
CA ALA A 158 -28.72 35.47 -16.67
C ALA A 158 -29.15 34.71 -17.93
N ASN A 159 -28.21 34.55 -18.88
CA ASN A 159 -28.39 33.70 -20.05
C ASN A 159 -27.35 32.56 -20.06
N LEU A 160 -27.59 31.53 -20.88
CA LEU A 160 -26.72 30.35 -20.96
C LEU A 160 -25.29 30.66 -21.45
N ASN A 161 -25.08 31.78 -22.14
CA ASN A 161 -23.74 32.18 -22.58
C ASN A 161 -22.92 32.80 -21.43
N SER A 162 -23.58 33.54 -20.53
CA SER A 162 -22.95 34.17 -19.36
C SER A 162 -22.87 33.24 -18.14
N PHE A 163 -23.79 32.27 -18.06
CA PHE A 163 -23.91 31.36 -16.92
C PHE A 163 -24.32 29.96 -17.41
N PRO A 164 -23.36 29.12 -17.82
CA PRO A 164 -23.64 27.81 -18.43
C PRO A 164 -24.49 26.88 -17.55
N SER A 165 -24.31 26.92 -16.23
CA SER A 165 -25.08 26.13 -15.25
C SER A 165 -26.45 26.73 -14.87
N LEU A 166 -27.06 27.57 -15.71
CA LEU A 166 -28.32 28.27 -15.40
C LEU A 166 -29.48 27.33 -15.04
N ASN A 167 -29.64 26.24 -15.78
CA ASN A 167 -30.71 25.28 -15.52
C ASN A 167 -30.54 24.59 -14.16
N ILE A 168 -29.28 24.27 -13.80
CA ILE A 168 -28.95 23.66 -12.51
C ILE A 168 -29.23 24.64 -11.38
N ALA A 169 -28.86 25.92 -11.55
CA ALA A 169 -29.15 26.96 -10.57
C ALA A 169 -30.66 27.14 -10.33
N TRP A 170 -31.48 27.11 -11.38
CA TRP A 170 -32.94 27.12 -11.25
C TRP A 170 -33.47 25.90 -10.51
N GLU A 171 -32.94 24.70 -10.79
CA GLU A 171 -33.36 23.48 -10.10
C GLU A 171 -33.13 23.58 -8.59
N VAL A 172 -31.91 23.90 -8.18
CA VAL A 172 -31.55 23.95 -6.75
C VAL A 172 -32.24 25.11 -6.03
N HIS A 173 -32.43 26.25 -6.69
CA HIS A 173 -33.17 27.39 -6.15
C HIS A 173 -34.65 27.04 -5.92
N ASN A 174 -35.28 26.30 -6.84
CA ASN A 174 -36.66 25.86 -6.68
C ASN A 174 -36.82 24.93 -5.48
N ILE A 175 -35.85 24.06 -5.21
CA ILE A 175 -35.85 23.20 -4.02
C ILE A 175 -35.75 24.06 -2.75
N ARG A 176 -34.85 25.06 -2.73
CA ARG A 176 -34.79 26.01 -1.60
C ARG A 176 -36.10 26.77 -1.42
N ASN A 177 -36.76 27.18 -2.51
CA ASN A 177 -38.05 27.88 -2.42
C ASN A 177 -39.16 27.01 -1.83
N LYS A 178 -39.17 25.70 -2.14
CA LYS A 178 -40.08 24.75 -1.48
C LYS A 178 -39.84 24.68 0.01
N ILE A 179 -38.57 24.58 0.44
CA ILE A 179 -38.19 24.62 1.87
C ILE A 179 -38.74 25.89 2.54
N ALA A 180 -38.63 27.06 1.89
CA ALA A 180 -39.11 28.32 2.45
C ALA A 180 -40.64 28.40 2.56
N HIS A 181 -41.38 27.87 1.57
CA HIS A 181 -42.84 27.92 1.56
C HIS A 181 -43.49 26.84 2.44
N GLU A 182 -42.95 25.63 2.46
CA GLU A 182 -43.50 24.49 3.18
C GLU A 182 -42.91 24.34 4.60
N GLY A 183 -41.75 24.97 4.86
CA GLY A 183 -41.15 25.06 6.19
C GLY A 183 -40.92 23.69 6.85
N SER A 184 -41.49 23.50 8.04
CA SER A 184 -41.38 22.23 8.77
C SER A 184 -42.10 21.06 8.11
N SER A 185 -43.02 21.31 7.18
CA SER A 185 -43.76 20.27 6.46
C SER A 185 -43.02 19.72 5.23
N PHE A 186 -41.97 20.42 4.77
CA PHE A 186 -41.14 19.91 3.69
C PHE A 186 -40.26 18.77 4.21
N GLU A 187 -40.38 17.57 3.68
CA GLU A 187 -39.51 16.44 4.03
C GLU A 187 -38.41 16.25 2.99
N ILE A 188 -37.16 16.09 3.43
CA ILE A 188 -36.02 15.80 2.53
C ILE A 188 -35.16 14.66 3.05
N SER A 189 -34.80 13.73 2.17
CA SER A 189 -33.88 12.65 2.52
C SER A 189 -32.43 13.12 2.49
N SER A 190 -31.56 12.49 3.30
CA SER A 190 -30.11 12.75 3.27
C SER A 190 -29.52 12.58 1.86
N HIS A 191 -30.01 11.59 1.10
CA HIS A 191 -29.57 11.37 -0.28
C HIS A 191 -29.93 12.55 -1.18
N GLU A 192 -31.16 13.04 -1.10
CA GLU A 192 -31.61 14.18 -1.90
C GLU A 192 -30.88 15.46 -1.50
N ALA A 193 -30.68 15.71 -0.21
CA ALA A 193 -29.89 16.84 0.27
C ALA A 193 -28.45 16.80 -0.29
N LYS A 194 -27.79 15.64 -0.27
CA LYS A 194 -26.45 15.46 -0.84
C LYS A 194 -26.43 15.73 -2.34
N ARG A 195 -27.44 15.24 -3.07
CA ARG A 195 -27.58 15.50 -4.51
C ARG A 195 -27.69 16.99 -4.79
N VAL A 196 -28.54 17.70 -4.05
CA VAL A 196 -28.75 19.15 -4.20
C VAL A 196 -27.48 19.93 -3.88
N ILE A 197 -26.78 19.59 -2.79
CA ILE A 197 -25.51 20.26 -2.46
C ILE A 197 -24.43 19.97 -3.50
N ALA A 198 -24.36 18.77 -4.08
CA ALA A 198 -23.43 18.47 -5.17
C ALA A 198 -23.70 19.33 -6.42
N LEU A 199 -24.96 19.65 -6.72
CA LEU A 199 -25.31 20.57 -7.80
C LEU A 199 -24.84 22.01 -7.51
N TYR A 200 -25.00 22.50 -6.27
CA TYR A 200 -24.42 23.77 -5.85
C TYR A 200 -22.89 23.76 -5.96
N GLU A 201 -22.25 22.67 -5.53
CA GLU A 201 -20.80 22.49 -5.60
C GLU A 201 -20.30 22.59 -7.05
N GLN A 202 -20.98 21.94 -7.99
CA GLN A 202 -20.67 22.01 -9.42
C GLN A 202 -20.68 23.46 -9.91
N ILE A 203 -21.72 24.23 -9.58
CA ILE A 203 -21.81 25.65 -9.94
C ILE A 203 -20.64 26.42 -9.33
N PHE A 204 -20.36 26.25 -8.03
CA PHE A 204 -19.31 27.03 -7.37
C PHE A 204 -17.90 26.71 -7.88
N ARG A 205 -17.63 25.45 -8.24
CA ARG A 205 -16.36 25.05 -8.85
C ARG A 205 -16.18 25.63 -10.24
N GLU A 206 -17.24 25.71 -11.04
CA GLU A 206 -17.21 26.33 -12.38
C GLU A 206 -16.69 27.78 -12.33
N PHE A 207 -17.09 28.54 -11.31
CA PHE A 207 -16.67 29.93 -11.12
C PHE A 207 -15.46 30.09 -10.19
N GLY A 208 -14.83 28.99 -9.75
CA GLY A 208 -13.72 29.00 -8.80
C GLY A 208 -14.05 29.67 -7.46
N TYR A 209 -15.33 29.70 -7.09
CA TYR A 209 -15.88 30.35 -5.90
C TYR A 209 -15.57 29.58 -4.62
N ILE A 210 -15.36 28.26 -4.75
CA ILE A 210 -14.87 27.35 -3.72
C ILE A 210 -13.58 26.67 -4.15
#